data_AF-A0A813RD40-F1
#
_entry.id   AF-A0A813RD40-F1
#
_cell.length_a   1.000
_cell.length_b   1.000
_cell.length_c   1.000
_cell.angle_alpha   90.00
_cell.angle_beta   90.00
_cell.angle_gamma   90.00
#
_symmetry.space_group_name_H-M   'P 1'
#
loop_
_entity.id
_entity.type
_entity.pdbx_description
1 polymer ?
#
loop_
_entity_poly.entity_id
_entity_poly.type
_entity_poly.pdbx_seq_one_letter_code
_entity_poly.pdbx_strand_id
1 'polypeptide(L)'
;MSQLFRRFISLPIQSIRSFHSFDEVTPAKYISTRLQNGIGSRYVCQLQRLTIQMSQLFRRFISLPIQSIRSFHSFDEVTPAKYISTRLQNGIGSRYVCQLQRLTIQVCKEFRTSFGTREWIANELTEFARQHPYVVIYVQPRRHRPPNVIGEYLSGDRQWIPLSNCDRSHVNWWIHSLLTQQGDPQWRLLKQMHTDSPSIQGTWTPFTNKPIDRTLRIYPDKDLTDIEYPQMTATQQIKELFEQEKLNKTT
;
A
#
# COMPACT_ATOMS: atom_id res chain seq x y z
N MET A 1 -23.45 -55.35 -32.88
CA MET A 1 -22.10 -55.77 -32.46
C MET A 1 -21.38 -54.50 -32.02
N SER A 2 -21.25 -54.13 -30.76
CA SER A 2 -21.29 -54.86 -29.50
C SER A 2 -21.63 -53.86 -28.40
N GLN A 3 -22.42 -54.33 -27.45
CA GLN A 3 -22.56 -53.74 -26.11
C GLN A 3 -21.24 -53.80 -25.34
N LEU A 4 -21.26 -53.17 -24.15
CA LEU A 4 -20.33 -53.26 -23.02
C LEU A 4 -19.22 -52.20 -23.10
N PHE A 5 -18.98 -51.29 -22.15
CA PHE A 5 -18.92 -51.35 -20.68
C PHE A 5 -18.53 -49.88 -20.32
N ARG A 6 -19.10 -49.08 -19.41
CA ARG A 6 -19.19 -49.20 -17.95
C ARG A 6 -19.88 -47.92 -17.43
N ARG A 7 -20.71 -48.10 -16.40
CA ARG A 7 -21.20 -47.07 -15.48
C ARG A 7 -20.03 -46.33 -14.82
N PHE A 8 -20.09 -45.00 -14.75
CA PHE A 8 -19.51 -44.21 -13.65
C PHE A 8 -20.26 -42.87 -13.52
N ILE A 9 -21.09 -42.80 -12.47
CA ILE A 9 -21.44 -41.64 -11.62
C ILE A 9 -21.74 -40.30 -12.34
N SER A 10 -23.03 -40.01 -12.46
CA SER A 10 -23.58 -38.66 -12.67
C SER A 10 -23.56 -37.85 -11.37
N LEU A 11 -22.80 -36.75 -11.33
CA LEU A 11 -23.03 -35.64 -10.41
C LEU A 11 -23.18 -34.36 -11.25
N PRO A 12 -24.26 -33.58 -11.07
CA PRO A 12 -24.45 -32.35 -11.81
C PRO A 12 -23.54 -31.23 -11.25
N ILE A 13 -22.81 -30.61 -12.17
CA ILE A 13 -22.14 -29.32 -12.00
C ILE A 13 -23.22 -28.28 -11.63
N GLN A 14 -23.25 -27.87 -10.37
CA GLN A 14 -24.00 -26.69 -9.95
C GLN A 14 -23.09 -25.47 -9.91
N SER A 15 -23.67 -24.38 -10.37
CA SER A 15 -23.05 -23.12 -10.76
C SER A 15 -22.35 -22.40 -9.60
N ILE A 16 -21.13 -21.97 -9.88
CA ILE A 16 -20.43 -20.94 -9.11
C ILE A 16 -21.16 -19.62 -9.39
N ARG A 17 -22.04 -19.22 -8.47
CA ARG A 17 -22.64 -17.88 -8.45
C ARG A 17 -21.66 -16.89 -7.82
N SER A 18 -21.39 -15.84 -8.59
CA SER A 18 -21.00 -14.48 -8.16
C SER A 18 -19.87 -14.37 -7.13
N PHE A 19 -18.67 -14.11 -7.66
CA PHE A 19 -17.67 -13.27 -7.02
C PHE A 19 -18.33 -11.97 -6.56
N HIS A 20 -18.52 -11.82 -5.25
CA HIS A 20 -18.70 -10.50 -4.66
C HIS A 20 -17.30 -10.01 -4.28
N SER A 21 -16.81 -9.05 -5.06
CA SER A 21 -15.70 -8.18 -4.67
C SER A 21 -15.96 -7.66 -3.25
N PHE A 22 -15.05 -7.93 -2.33
CA PHE A 22 -15.03 -7.27 -1.03
C PHE A 22 -13.79 -6.39 -0.98
N ASP A 23 -14.09 -5.11 -0.88
CA ASP A 23 -13.19 -3.98 -1.01
C ASP A 23 -12.09 -3.97 0.06
N GLU A 24 -10.95 -3.46 -0.37
CA GLU A 24 -9.83 -3.03 0.46
C GLU A 24 -10.31 -2.08 1.57
N VAL A 25 -10.26 -2.52 2.83
CA VAL A 25 -10.47 -1.64 3.98
C VAL A 25 -9.12 -1.30 4.59
N THR A 26 -8.56 -0.17 4.16
CA THR A 26 -7.47 0.53 4.85
C THR A 26 -7.88 0.86 6.30
N PRO A 27 -7.03 0.64 7.32
CA PRO A 27 -7.40 0.77 8.73
C PRO A 27 -7.49 2.22 9.25
N ALA A 28 -7.43 3.23 8.38
CA ALA A 28 -7.40 4.63 8.77
C ALA A 28 -8.78 5.29 8.62
N LYS A 29 -9.82 4.83 9.35
CA LYS A 29 -11.14 5.53 9.38
C LYS A 29 -12.16 5.12 10.47
N TYR A 30 -11.74 4.60 11.63
CA TYR A 30 -12.68 4.32 12.73
C TYR A 30 -12.18 4.82 14.09
N ILE A 31 -12.17 6.15 14.28
CA ILE A 31 -12.03 6.77 15.62
C ILE A 31 -13.16 7.79 15.93
N SER A 32 -14.09 8.08 15.02
CA SER A 32 -15.12 9.11 15.27
C SER A 32 -16.56 8.65 15.13
N THR A 33 -16.96 7.53 15.73
CA THR A 33 -18.39 7.19 15.90
C THR A 33 -18.62 6.24 17.09
N ARG A 34 -18.27 6.69 18.31
CA ARG A 34 -18.83 6.10 19.54
C ARG A 34 -18.83 7.11 20.70
N LEU A 35 -19.35 8.30 20.42
CA LEU A 35 -19.79 9.26 21.43
C LEU A 35 -21.20 9.68 21.05
N GLN A 36 -22.17 8.80 21.28
CA GLN A 36 -23.56 9.13 21.52
C GLN A 36 -24.30 7.83 21.88
N ASN A 37 -25.14 7.95 22.91
CA ASN A 37 -26.15 6.99 23.38
C ASN A 37 -25.66 6.07 24.52
N GLY A 38 -25.56 6.67 25.71
CA GLY A 38 -25.35 5.96 26.96
C GLY A 38 -25.32 6.86 28.20
N ILE A 39 -26.16 7.89 28.26
CA ILE A 39 -26.41 8.63 29.51
C ILE A 39 -27.92 8.67 29.70
N GLY A 40 -28.38 7.80 30.60
CA GLY A 40 -29.75 7.82 31.09
C GLY A 40 -29.97 8.99 32.04
N SER A 41 -31.18 9.54 31.92
CA SER A 41 -32.05 10.03 32.99
C SER A 41 -31.52 11.09 33.97
N ARG A 42 -32.30 12.19 34.05
CA ARG A 42 -32.11 13.45 34.80
C ARG A 42 -31.24 14.42 33.99
N TYR A 43 -31.74 15.46 33.32
CA TYR A 43 -32.70 16.48 33.75
C TYR A 43 -33.54 16.92 32.54
N VAL A 44 -34.80 16.50 32.53
CA VAL A 44 -35.86 17.18 31.77
C VAL A 44 -36.34 18.33 32.65
N CYS A 45 -36.69 19.46 32.03
CA CYS A 45 -37.15 20.73 32.63
C CYS A 45 -36.03 21.71 32.99
N GLN A 46 -35.71 22.62 32.06
CA GLN A 46 -35.95 24.06 32.24
C GLN A 46 -35.53 24.85 30.99
N LEU A 47 -36.48 25.64 30.49
CA LEU A 47 -36.27 26.87 29.71
C LEU A 47 -35.88 26.73 28.24
N GLN A 48 -36.78 26.13 27.46
CA GLN A 48 -37.22 26.78 26.22
C GLN A 48 -37.96 28.07 26.60
N ARG A 49 -37.30 29.23 26.49
CA ARG A 49 -37.90 30.56 26.34
C ARG A 49 -36.77 31.55 26.01
N LEU A 50 -37.00 32.38 24.99
CA LEU A 50 -36.19 33.53 24.55
C LEU A 50 -35.13 33.24 23.48
N THR A 51 -35.59 32.75 22.33
CA THR A 51 -35.19 33.35 21.05
C THR A 51 -35.71 34.79 20.97
N ILE A 52 -34.97 35.66 20.28
CA ILE A 52 -35.28 37.07 19.95
C ILE A 52 -34.83 38.09 21.01
N GLN A 53 -33.52 38.36 21.04
CA GLN A 53 -32.91 39.71 21.10
C GLN A 53 -31.41 39.57 21.40
N MET A 54 -30.60 39.19 20.39
CA MET A 54 -29.19 39.62 20.30
C MET A 54 -28.76 39.57 18.82
N SER A 55 -29.64 40.03 17.93
CA SER A 55 -29.37 40.19 16.50
C SER A 55 -29.12 41.65 16.16
N GLN A 56 -28.25 42.36 16.88
CA GLN A 56 -27.85 43.73 16.51
C GLN A 56 -26.37 44.08 16.71
N LEU A 57 -25.50 43.13 17.10
CA LEU A 57 -24.06 43.40 17.25
C LEU A 57 -23.14 42.29 16.71
N PHE A 58 -23.53 41.59 15.65
CA PHE A 58 -22.64 40.65 14.94
C PHE A 58 -22.88 40.66 13.43
N ARG A 59 -22.80 41.85 12.81
CA ARG A 59 -22.68 42.01 11.35
C ARG A 59 -21.69 43.12 11.00
N ARG A 60 -20.44 42.99 11.45
CA ARG A 60 -19.30 43.77 10.96
C ARG A 60 -17.98 43.00 10.95
N PHE A 61 -18.02 41.70 10.67
CA PHE A 61 -16.82 40.91 10.37
C PHE A 61 -17.16 39.77 9.40
N ILE A 62 -17.56 40.11 8.17
CA ILE A 62 -17.57 39.16 7.04
C ILE A 62 -17.10 39.92 5.80
N SER A 63 -15.79 39.92 5.58
CA SER A 63 -15.18 39.96 4.24
C SER A 63 -13.65 39.95 4.42
N LEU A 64 -13.11 38.84 4.91
CA LEU A 64 -11.73 38.50 4.57
C LEU A 64 -11.80 37.54 3.39
N PRO A 65 -11.10 37.82 2.29
CA PRO A 65 -11.16 37.01 1.09
C PRO A 65 -10.58 35.64 1.43
N ILE A 66 -11.33 34.60 1.07
CA ILE A 66 -10.84 33.22 0.98
C ILE A 66 -9.83 33.23 -0.17
N GLN A 67 -8.61 33.66 0.11
CA GLN A 67 -7.47 33.41 -0.77
C GLN A 67 -6.86 32.07 -0.35
N SER A 68 -6.68 31.25 -1.37
CA SER A 68 -5.81 30.08 -1.48
C SER A 68 -4.73 30.00 -0.39
N ILE A 69 -4.46 28.86 0.22
CA ILE A 69 -3.75 27.73 -0.39
C ILE A 69 -3.96 26.58 0.61
N ARG A 70 -4.80 25.61 0.26
CA ARG A 70 -4.46 24.22 0.63
C ARG A 70 -3.87 23.63 -0.63
N SER A 71 -2.61 23.95 -0.90
CA SER A 71 -1.73 22.89 -1.34
C SER A 71 -1.85 21.83 -0.26
N PHE A 72 -2.72 20.84 -0.50
CA PHE A 72 -2.41 19.50 -0.05
C PHE A 72 -1.05 19.22 -0.67
N HIS A 73 0.03 19.65 0.00
CA HIS A 73 1.29 18.95 -0.13
C HIS A 73 0.91 17.52 0.19
N SER A 74 0.95 16.68 -0.84
CA SER A 74 0.77 15.25 -0.72
C SER A 74 1.60 14.82 0.48
N PHE A 75 0.94 14.27 1.49
CA PHE A 75 1.57 13.71 2.69
C PHE A 75 2.59 12.58 2.35
N ASP A 76 2.73 12.25 1.07
CA ASP A 76 3.64 11.28 0.50
C ASP A 76 5.13 11.68 0.60
N GLU A 77 5.46 12.97 0.70
CA GLU A 77 6.86 13.43 0.81
C GLU A 77 7.47 13.28 2.21
N VAL A 78 6.64 13.25 3.26
CA VAL A 78 7.13 13.31 4.66
C VAL A 78 7.18 11.92 5.31
N THR A 79 6.55 10.91 4.71
CA THR A 79 6.56 9.54 5.27
C THR A 79 7.78 8.74 4.79
N PRO A 80 8.55 8.10 5.70
CA PRO A 80 9.66 7.26 5.30
C PRO A 80 9.17 6.10 4.44
N ALA A 81 9.87 5.91 3.31
CA ALA A 81 9.54 4.90 2.32
C ALA A 81 10.74 3.95 2.13
N LYS A 82 10.44 2.71 1.73
CA LYS A 82 11.43 1.66 1.53
C LYS A 82 11.07 0.82 0.29
N TYR A 83 12.06 0.22 -0.35
CA TYR A 83 11.82 -0.86 -1.30
C TYR A 83 11.52 -2.17 -0.56
N ILE A 84 10.71 -3.05 -1.15
CA ILE A 84 10.46 -4.36 -0.56
C ILE A 84 11.77 -5.17 -0.52
N SER A 85 12.06 -5.79 0.63
CA SER A 85 13.28 -6.57 0.85
C SER A 85 13.04 -7.62 1.94
N THR A 86 13.57 -8.82 1.77
CA THR A 86 13.55 -9.86 2.82
C THR A 86 14.77 -9.75 3.72
N ARG A 87 14.64 -10.08 5.03
CA ARG A 87 15.83 -10.20 5.90
C ARG A 87 16.56 -11.50 5.59
N LEU A 88 17.89 -11.45 5.47
CA LEU A 88 18.75 -12.61 5.25
C LEU A 88 18.32 -13.50 4.05
N GLN A 89 17.67 -12.92 3.03
CA GLN A 89 17.17 -13.66 1.87
C GLN A 89 16.30 -14.88 2.26
N ASN A 90 15.51 -14.71 3.32
CA ASN A 90 14.65 -15.77 3.85
C ASN A 90 13.73 -16.33 2.74
N GLY A 91 13.74 -17.66 2.57
CA GLY A 91 12.97 -18.35 1.52
C GLY A 91 13.69 -18.60 0.19
N ILE A 92 14.90 -18.04 -0.03
CA ILE A 92 15.74 -18.39 -1.20
C ILE A 92 16.52 -19.70 -0.94
N GLY A 93 17.03 -19.86 0.28
CA GLY A 93 17.69 -21.10 0.71
C GLY A 93 16.71 -22.24 1.00
N SER A 94 17.23 -23.40 1.43
CA SER A 94 16.39 -24.59 1.69
C SER A 94 15.51 -24.49 2.94
N ARG A 95 15.59 -23.40 3.72
CA ARG A 95 14.92 -23.27 5.02
C ARG A 95 14.29 -21.88 5.17
N TYR A 96 13.11 -21.88 5.77
CA TYR A 96 12.46 -20.68 6.28
C TYR A 96 12.80 -20.52 7.77
N VAL A 97 13.17 -19.31 8.18
CA VAL A 97 13.41 -18.96 9.59
C VAL A 97 12.36 -17.95 10.04
N CYS A 98 11.58 -18.27 11.08
CA CYS A 98 10.66 -17.30 11.66
C CYS A 98 11.44 -16.11 12.24
N GLN A 99 10.99 -14.89 11.93
CA GLN A 99 11.69 -13.67 12.34
C GLN A 99 11.37 -13.25 13.77
N LEU A 100 10.22 -13.64 14.31
CA LEU A 100 9.84 -13.35 15.68
C LEU A 100 10.64 -14.23 16.64
N GLN A 101 11.42 -13.61 17.53
CA GLN A 101 12.27 -14.33 18.49
C GLN A 101 11.60 -14.44 19.86
N ARG A 102 11.06 -13.32 20.36
CA ARG A 102 10.43 -13.24 21.69
C ARG A 102 9.10 -12.54 21.60
N LEU A 103 8.13 -13.05 22.36
CA LEU A 103 6.81 -12.43 22.52
C LEU A 103 6.59 -12.16 24.01
N THR A 104 6.47 -10.89 24.38
CA THR A 104 6.22 -10.49 25.76
C THR A 104 4.80 -9.95 25.91
N ILE A 105 3.97 -10.64 26.68
CA ILE A 105 2.60 -10.27 26.97
C ILE A 105 2.55 -9.55 28.30
N GLN A 106 2.27 -8.26 28.25
CA GLN A 106 2.07 -7.44 29.44
C GLN A 106 0.58 -7.40 29.76
N VAL A 107 0.18 -7.86 30.94
CA VAL A 107 -1.25 -8.00 31.31
C VAL A 107 -1.49 -7.58 32.76
N CYS A 108 -2.66 -7.02 33.06
CA CYS A 108 -3.06 -6.73 34.43
C CYS A 108 -4.03 -7.79 34.95
N LYS A 109 -3.94 -8.15 36.24
CA LYS A 109 -4.88 -9.11 36.86
C LYS A 109 -6.31 -8.56 36.94
N GLU A 110 -6.45 -7.29 37.30
CA GLU A 110 -7.73 -6.68 37.70
C GLU A 110 -8.33 -5.77 36.62
N PHE A 111 -7.50 -5.16 35.77
CA PHE A 111 -7.97 -4.13 34.86
C PHE A 111 -8.89 -4.70 33.78
N ARG A 112 -10.12 -4.19 33.67
CA ARG A 112 -11.16 -4.72 32.77
C ARG A 112 -10.72 -4.79 31.31
N THR A 113 -9.97 -3.81 30.83
CA THR A 113 -9.53 -3.75 29.43
C THR A 113 -8.60 -4.89 29.02
N SER A 114 -8.04 -5.62 29.99
CA SER A 114 -7.19 -6.79 29.78
C SER A 114 -7.93 -8.12 29.80
N PHE A 115 -9.27 -8.10 29.89
CA PHE A 115 -10.09 -9.30 30.00
C PHE A 115 -9.84 -10.30 28.86
N GLY A 116 -9.93 -9.87 27.59
CA GLY A 116 -9.72 -10.79 26.46
C GLY A 116 -8.29 -11.33 26.37
N THR A 117 -7.28 -10.55 26.75
CA THR A 117 -5.90 -11.03 26.85
C THR A 117 -5.74 -12.08 27.95
N ARG A 118 -6.39 -11.90 29.11
CA ARG A 118 -6.37 -12.91 30.19
C ARG A 118 -7.07 -14.19 29.79
N GLU A 119 -8.20 -14.09 29.10
CA GLU A 119 -8.94 -15.24 28.57
C GLU A 119 -8.08 -16.02 27.56
N TRP A 120 -7.38 -15.31 26.67
CA TRP A 120 -6.43 -15.91 25.73
C TRP A 120 -5.27 -16.61 26.44
N ILE A 121 -4.68 -15.98 27.47
CA ILE A 121 -3.61 -16.58 28.28
C ILE A 121 -4.08 -17.87 28.97
N ALA A 122 -5.31 -17.89 29.49
CA ALA A 122 -5.84 -19.05 30.20
C ALA A 122 -6.12 -20.24 29.27
N ASN A 123 -6.62 -19.98 28.07
CA ASN A 123 -7.13 -21.03 27.18
C ASN A 123 -6.17 -21.43 26.05
N GLU A 124 -5.48 -20.48 25.42
CA GLU A 124 -4.78 -20.69 24.15
C GLU A 124 -3.25 -20.66 24.26
N LEU A 125 -2.69 -19.96 25.25
CA LEU A 125 -1.24 -19.76 25.37
C LEU A 125 -0.43 -21.07 25.38
N THR A 126 -0.89 -22.06 26.13
CA THR A 126 -0.19 -23.36 26.25
C THR A 126 -0.16 -24.10 24.92
N GLU A 127 -1.26 -24.07 24.16
CA GLU A 127 -1.34 -24.72 22.86
C GLU A 127 -0.53 -23.97 21.81
N PHE A 128 -0.62 -22.64 21.81
CA PHE A 128 0.20 -21.78 20.95
C PHE A 128 1.70 -22.01 21.17
N ALA A 129 2.16 -22.15 22.42
CA ALA A 129 3.56 -22.42 22.72
C ALA A 129 4.04 -23.79 22.20
N ARG A 130 3.16 -24.80 22.16
CA ARG A 130 3.48 -26.12 21.58
C ARG A 130 3.58 -26.06 20.06
N GLN A 131 2.70 -25.30 19.43
CA GLN A 131 2.68 -25.13 17.97
C GLN A 131 3.88 -24.32 17.46
N HIS A 132 4.36 -23.36 18.26
CA HIS A 132 5.44 -22.45 17.88
C HIS A 132 6.64 -22.55 18.84
N PRO A 133 7.38 -23.68 18.86
CA PRO A 133 8.48 -23.91 19.81
C PRO A 133 9.70 -23.00 19.59
N TYR A 134 9.76 -22.30 18.46
CA TYR A 134 10.85 -21.39 18.09
C TYR A 134 10.69 -19.98 18.67
N VAL A 135 9.51 -19.63 19.21
CA VAL A 135 9.26 -18.33 19.85
C VAL A 135 9.29 -18.49 21.36
N VAL A 136 10.07 -17.66 22.05
CA VAL A 136 10.05 -17.62 23.52
C VAL A 136 8.98 -16.65 23.99
N ILE A 137 8.06 -17.13 24.82
CA ILE A 137 6.92 -16.35 25.29
C ILE A 137 7.09 -16.00 26.77
N TYR A 138 6.98 -14.71 27.08
CA TYR A 138 7.01 -14.19 28.45
C TYR A 138 5.65 -13.59 28.81
N VAL A 139 5.15 -13.91 30.01
CA VAL A 139 3.97 -13.27 30.58
C VAL A 139 4.41 -12.36 31.72
N GLN A 140 4.23 -11.06 31.55
CA GLN A 140 4.60 -10.04 32.51
C GLN A 140 3.35 -9.42 33.14
N PRO A 141 3.04 -9.73 34.42
CA PRO A 141 1.95 -9.08 35.11
C PRO A 141 2.31 -7.61 35.42
N ARG A 142 1.47 -6.65 34.99
CA ARG A 142 1.59 -5.22 35.27
C ARG A 142 0.35 -4.69 35.98
N ARG A 143 0.52 -4.02 37.12
CA ARG A 143 -0.61 -3.44 37.87
C ARG A 143 -1.12 -2.14 37.23
N HIS A 144 -2.44 -1.98 37.15
CA HIS A 144 -3.15 -0.78 36.67
C HIS A 144 -2.66 -0.25 35.30
N ARG A 145 -2.27 -1.12 34.38
CA ARG A 145 -1.86 -0.75 33.01
C ARG A 145 -2.70 -1.53 31.98
N PRO A 146 -2.99 -0.91 30.82
CA PRO A 146 -3.63 -1.63 29.72
C PRO A 146 -2.71 -2.76 29.22
N PRO A 147 -3.29 -3.83 28.66
CA PRO A 147 -2.50 -4.92 28.12
C PRO A 147 -1.74 -4.48 26.87
N ASN A 148 -0.53 -4.99 26.70
CA ASN A 148 0.31 -4.73 25.54
C ASN A 148 1.07 -6.00 25.15
N VAL A 149 1.26 -6.24 23.87
CA VAL A 149 2.14 -7.30 23.38
C VAL A 149 3.34 -6.68 22.70
N ILE A 150 4.51 -7.23 23.02
CA ILE A 150 5.79 -6.80 22.49
C ILE A 150 6.39 -7.97 21.71
N GLY A 151 6.48 -7.81 20.39
CA GLY A 151 7.22 -8.73 19.52
C GLY A 151 8.64 -8.22 19.32
N GLU A 152 9.64 -9.04 19.62
CA GLU A 152 11.04 -8.76 19.35
C GLU A 152 11.53 -9.69 18.24
N TYR A 153 12.09 -9.11 17.19
CA TYR A 153 12.49 -9.82 15.99
C TYR A 153 14.01 -10.06 15.95
N LEU A 154 14.45 -11.00 15.12
CA LEU A 154 15.88 -11.32 14.93
C LEU A 154 16.72 -10.13 14.46
N SER A 155 16.10 -9.18 13.75
CA SER A 155 16.73 -7.90 13.34
C SER A 155 17.11 -7.01 14.55
N GLY A 156 16.52 -7.26 15.72
CA GLY A 156 16.60 -6.39 16.90
C GLY A 156 15.43 -5.39 16.98
N ASP A 157 14.63 -5.31 15.91
CA ASP A 157 13.42 -4.49 15.84
C ASP A 157 12.37 -4.97 16.86
N ARG A 158 11.60 -4.02 17.40
CA ARG A 158 10.55 -4.28 18.38
C ARG A 158 9.25 -3.63 17.97
N GLN A 159 8.16 -4.36 18.11
CA GLN A 159 6.82 -3.89 17.78
C GLN A 159 5.92 -3.99 19.00
N TRP A 160 5.30 -2.87 19.36
CA TRP A 160 4.33 -2.78 20.44
C TRP A 160 2.92 -2.76 19.86
N ILE A 161 2.06 -3.67 20.33
CA ILE A 161 0.66 -3.75 19.92
C ILE A 161 -0.23 -3.64 21.15
N PRO A 162 -0.96 -2.52 21.34
CA PRO A 162 -1.89 -2.38 22.44
C PRO A 162 -3.09 -3.31 22.24
N LEU A 163 -3.45 -4.06 23.29
CA LEU A 163 -4.56 -5.02 23.25
C LEU A 163 -5.76 -4.58 24.12
N SER A 164 -5.90 -3.28 24.35
CA SER A 164 -6.94 -2.75 25.25
C SER A 164 -8.34 -2.98 24.68
N ASN A 165 -9.23 -3.62 25.46
CA ASN A 165 -10.60 -3.93 25.07
C ASN A 165 -10.70 -4.82 23.81
N CYS A 166 -9.68 -5.65 23.55
CA CYS A 166 -9.74 -6.66 22.51
C CYS A 166 -10.39 -7.95 23.03
N ASP A 167 -11.20 -8.58 22.18
CA ASP A 167 -11.73 -9.93 22.43
C ASP A 167 -10.64 -10.99 22.21
N ARG A 168 -10.83 -12.18 22.78
CA ARG A 168 -9.87 -13.30 22.68
C ARG A 168 -9.47 -13.62 21.23
N SER A 169 -10.42 -13.69 20.31
CA SER A 169 -10.16 -13.97 18.89
C SER A 169 -9.32 -12.88 18.23
N HIS A 170 -9.57 -11.62 18.57
CA HIS A 170 -8.83 -10.47 18.06
C HIS A 170 -7.39 -10.44 18.62
N VAL A 171 -7.21 -10.82 19.89
CA VAL A 171 -5.88 -11.02 20.49
C VAL A 171 -5.12 -12.12 19.74
N ASN A 172 -5.76 -13.25 19.45
CA ASN A 172 -5.14 -14.33 18.71
C ASN A 172 -4.70 -13.87 17.31
N TRP A 173 -5.55 -13.12 16.61
CA TRP A 173 -5.21 -12.54 15.30
C TRP A 173 -3.95 -11.64 15.36
N TRP A 174 -3.85 -10.75 16.35
CA TRP A 174 -2.66 -9.90 16.50
C TRP A 174 -1.39 -10.71 16.78
N ILE A 175 -1.48 -11.76 17.59
CA ILE A 175 -0.35 -12.62 17.92
C ILE A 175 0.13 -13.38 16.67
N HIS A 176 -0.79 -13.94 15.87
CA HIS A 176 -0.43 -14.57 14.59
C HIS A 176 0.08 -13.54 13.56
N SER A 177 -0.42 -12.30 13.59
CA SER A 177 0.10 -11.21 12.76
C SER A 177 1.56 -10.91 13.08
N LEU A 178 1.94 -10.83 14.37
CA LEU A 178 3.34 -10.70 14.79
C LEU A 178 4.22 -11.88 14.37
N LEU A 179 3.68 -13.10 14.37
CA LEU A 179 4.39 -14.31 13.96
C LEU A 179 4.75 -14.28 12.46
N THR A 180 3.83 -13.78 11.63
CA THR A 180 3.95 -13.76 10.16
C THR A 180 4.73 -12.55 9.65
N GLN A 181 4.84 -11.50 10.46
CA GLN A 181 5.58 -10.28 10.13
C GLN A 181 7.11 -10.46 10.20
N GLN A 182 7.81 -9.59 9.49
CA GLN A 182 9.28 -9.53 9.48
C GLN A 182 9.85 -8.62 10.59
N GLY A 183 9.01 -7.78 11.20
CA GLY A 183 9.41 -6.79 12.21
C GLY A 183 9.86 -5.44 11.68
N ASP A 184 9.70 -5.19 10.38
CA ASP A 184 9.94 -3.87 9.82
C ASP A 184 8.84 -2.91 10.32
N PRO A 185 9.17 -1.66 10.69
CA PRO A 185 8.17 -0.64 10.98
C PRO A 185 7.30 -0.40 9.73
N GLN A 186 6.08 0.09 9.94
CA GLN A 186 5.11 0.33 8.88
C GLN A 186 5.56 1.49 7.96
N TRP A 187 6.45 1.18 7.02
CA TRP A 187 6.91 2.10 5.99
C TRP A 187 6.06 1.98 4.73
N ARG A 188 6.01 3.07 3.96
CA ARG A 188 5.43 3.04 2.63
C ARG A 188 6.36 2.25 1.70
N LEU A 189 5.83 1.24 1.01
CA LEU A 189 6.59 0.53 0.00
C LEU A 189 6.61 1.32 -1.31
N LEU A 190 7.79 1.56 -1.86
CA LEU A 190 7.97 2.27 -3.14
C LEU A 190 7.57 1.41 -4.34
N LYS A 191 7.88 0.11 -4.27
CA LYS A 191 7.57 -0.89 -5.30
C LYS A 191 7.14 -2.18 -4.61
N GLN A 192 6.15 -2.85 -5.18
CA GLN A 192 5.65 -4.15 -4.69
C GLN A 192 6.48 -5.34 -5.20
N MET A 193 7.47 -5.09 -6.05
CA MET A 193 8.39 -6.09 -6.59
C MET A 193 9.83 -5.68 -6.31
N HIS A 194 10.68 -6.68 -6.10
CA HIS A 194 12.13 -6.52 -5.98
C HIS A 194 12.81 -7.68 -6.71
N THR A 195 13.84 -7.35 -7.47
CA THR A 195 14.72 -8.31 -8.14
C THR A 195 16.13 -7.75 -8.14
N ASP A 196 17.11 -8.58 -7.79
CA ASP A 196 18.53 -8.24 -7.89
C ASP A 196 19.01 -8.26 -9.36
N SER A 197 18.32 -9.03 -10.21
CA SER A 197 18.63 -9.20 -11.64
C SER A 197 17.44 -8.76 -12.49
N PRO A 198 17.34 -7.46 -12.84
CA PRO A 198 16.18 -6.93 -13.56
C PRO A 198 16.13 -7.28 -15.06
N SER A 199 17.27 -7.55 -15.72
CA SER A 199 17.32 -7.95 -17.13
C SER A 199 18.11 -9.25 -17.30
N ILE A 200 17.66 -10.10 -18.23
CA ILE A 200 18.28 -11.39 -18.58
C ILE A 200 19.16 -11.27 -19.83
N GLN A 201 18.69 -10.55 -20.86
CA GLN A 201 19.37 -10.41 -22.16
C GLN A 201 20.27 -9.17 -22.24
N GLY A 202 20.35 -8.38 -21.17
CA GLY A 202 21.05 -7.10 -21.11
C GLY A 202 20.09 -5.92 -21.00
N THR A 203 20.50 -4.88 -20.30
CA THR A 203 19.70 -3.65 -20.17
C THR A 203 19.69 -2.90 -21.48
N TRP A 204 18.54 -2.36 -21.86
CA TRP A 204 18.45 -1.49 -23.04
C TRP A 204 19.42 -0.32 -22.92
N THR A 205 20.16 -0.06 -24.00
CA THR A 205 20.98 1.13 -24.16
C THR A 205 20.53 1.88 -25.42
N PRO A 206 20.79 3.20 -25.53
CA PRO A 206 20.47 3.95 -26.73
C PRO A 206 21.13 3.43 -28.02
N PHE A 207 22.08 2.49 -27.92
CA PHE A 207 22.78 1.87 -29.05
C PHE A 207 22.32 0.44 -29.36
N THR A 208 21.44 -0.16 -28.54
CA THR A 208 21.05 -1.57 -28.66
C THR A 208 20.43 -1.90 -30.03
N ASN A 209 19.57 -1.03 -30.54
CA ASN A 209 18.88 -1.23 -31.83
C ASN A 209 19.43 -0.32 -32.93
N LYS A 210 20.69 0.11 -32.83
CA LYS A 210 21.32 0.96 -33.84
C LYS A 210 22.30 0.14 -34.68
N PRO A 211 22.34 0.35 -36.01
CA PRO A 211 23.38 -0.25 -36.82
C PRO A 211 24.74 0.30 -36.39
N ILE A 212 25.75 -0.57 -36.39
CA ILE A 212 27.13 -0.26 -35.98
C ILE A 212 27.71 0.89 -36.82
N ASP A 213 27.28 0.97 -38.08
CA ASP A 213 27.65 2.00 -39.05
C ASP A 213 27.54 3.43 -38.47
N ARG A 214 26.49 3.71 -37.69
CA ARG A 214 26.27 5.04 -37.10
C ARG A 214 27.37 5.48 -36.14
N THR A 215 28.10 4.55 -35.53
CA THR A 215 29.18 4.84 -34.58
C THR A 215 30.51 5.11 -35.31
N LEU A 216 30.70 4.53 -36.49
CA LEU A 216 31.93 4.69 -37.29
C LEU A 216 31.92 5.95 -38.15
N ARG A 217 30.75 6.52 -38.42
CA ARG A 217 30.59 7.72 -39.26
C ARG A 217 31.12 8.98 -38.58
N ILE A 218 31.83 9.80 -39.35
CA ILE A 218 32.28 11.14 -38.95
C ILE A 218 31.22 12.13 -39.42
N TYR A 219 30.65 12.88 -38.48
CA TYR A 219 29.62 13.88 -38.79
C TYR A 219 30.26 15.24 -39.12
N PRO A 220 29.67 16.03 -40.06
CA PRO A 220 28.43 15.78 -40.80
C PRO A 220 28.62 14.80 -41.97
N ASP A 221 27.74 13.79 -42.04
CA ASP A 221 27.79 12.75 -43.06
C ASP A 221 26.85 13.11 -44.23
N LYS A 222 27.39 13.11 -45.46
CA LYS A 222 26.65 13.51 -46.66
C LYS A 222 25.55 12.49 -47.00
N ASP A 223 25.82 11.21 -46.79
CA ASP A 223 24.93 10.11 -47.17
C ASP A 223 23.63 10.08 -46.35
N LEU A 224 23.64 10.62 -45.13
CA LEU A 224 22.43 10.79 -44.29
C LEU A 224 21.66 12.06 -44.62
N THR A 225 22.30 13.00 -45.31
CA THR A 225 21.71 14.30 -45.66
C THR A 225 20.88 14.20 -46.94
N ASP A 226 21.22 13.25 -47.82
CA ASP A 226 20.49 12.98 -49.05
C ASP A 226 19.13 12.35 -48.72
N ILE A 227 18.08 13.17 -48.71
CA ILE A 227 16.69 12.71 -48.63
C ILE A 227 16.41 11.90 -49.91
N GLU A 228 15.87 10.68 -49.77
CA GLU A 228 15.56 9.75 -50.88
C GLU A 228 14.68 10.38 -51.99
N TYR A 229 14.03 11.51 -51.67
CA TYR A 229 13.41 12.41 -52.63
C TYR A 229 13.79 13.87 -52.32
N PRO A 230 14.76 14.48 -53.01
CA PRO A 230 14.91 15.92 -52.95
C PRO A 230 13.71 16.53 -53.66
N GLN A 231 12.68 16.91 -52.89
CA GLN A 231 11.75 17.92 -53.36
C GLN A 231 12.62 19.13 -53.73
N MET A 232 12.46 19.64 -54.96
CA MET A 232 13.18 20.84 -55.37
C MET A 232 13.02 21.89 -54.28
N THR A 233 14.14 22.43 -53.81
CA THR A 233 14.08 23.46 -52.77
C THR A 233 13.24 24.61 -53.31
N ALA A 234 12.41 25.27 -52.50
CA ALA A 234 11.57 26.37 -52.96
C ALA A 234 12.36 27.42 -53.79
N THR A 235 13.63 27.66 -53.43
CA THR A 235 14.54 28.53 -54.19
C THR A 235 14.89 27.98 -55.58
N GLN A 236 15.11 26.67 -55.71
CA GLN A 236 15.35 26.01 -56.99
C GLN A 236 14.10 26.05 -57.87
N GLN A 237 12.92 25.81 -57.29
CA GLN A 237 11.63 25.93 -57.99
C GLN A 237 11.42 27.34 -58.54
N ILE A 238 11.66 28.37 -57.73
CA ILE A 238 11.51 29.78 -58.16
C ILE A 238 12.50 30.11 -59.30
N LYS A 239 13.75 29.63 -59.23
CA LYS A 239 14.73 29.85 -60.31
C LYS A 239 14.30 29.20 -61.62
N GLU A 240 13.81 27.97 -61.55
CA GLU A 240 13.33 27.25 -62.73
C GLU A 240 12.08 27.92 -63.33
N LEU A 241 11.12 28.33 -62.51
CA LEU A 241 9.95 29.12 -62.95
C LEU A 241 10.39 30.42 -63.64
N PHE A 242 11.39 31.11 -63.09
CA PHE A 242 11.92 32.34 -63.67
C PHE A 242 12.64 32.11 -65.01
N GLU A 243 13.38 31.01 -65.14
CA GLU A 243 14.03 30.61 -66.39
C GLU A 243 12.98 30.25 -67.46
N GLN A 244 11.93 29.52 -67.08
CA GLN A 244 10.79 29.23 -67.96
C GLN A 244 10.09 30.51 -68.43
N GLU A 245 9.88 31.49 -67.55
CA GLU A 245 9.32 32.79 -67.94
C GLU A 245 10.20 33.52 -68.97
N LYS A 246 11.52 33.48 -68.82
CA LYS A 246 12.45 34.11 -69.78
C LYS A 246 12.36 33.46 -71.16
N LEU A 247 12.29 32.13 -71.22
CA LEU A 247 12.16 31.37 -72.47
C LEU A 247 10.85 31.71 -73.18
N ASN A 248 9.73 31.75 -72.43
CA ASN A 248 8.42 32.08 -72.97
C ASN A 248 8.33 33.52 -73.49
N LYS A 249 9.08 34.48 -72.91
CA LYS A 249 9.13 35.87 -73.38
C LYS A 249 9.98 36.06 -74.64
N THR A 250 10.84 35.11 -74.95
CA THR A 250 11.78 35.17 -76.10
C THR A 250 11.17 34.53 -77.36
N THR A 251 10.12 33.70 -77.19
CA THR A 251 9.36 33.04 -78.26
C THR A 251 8.20 33.92 -78.69
#